data_AF-A0A8J6H1B3-F1
#
_entry.id   AF-A0A8J6H1B3-F1
#
_cell.length_a   1.000
_cell.length_b   1.000
_cell.length_c   1.000
_cell.angle_alpha   90.00
_cell.angle_beta   90.00
_cell.angle_gamma   90.00
#
_symmetry.space_group_name_H-M   'P 1'
#
loop_
_entity.id
_entity.type
_entity.pdbx_description
1 polymer ?
#
loop_
_entity_poly.entity_id
_entity_poly.type
_entity_poly.pdbx_seq_one_letter_code
_entity_poly.pdbx_strand_id
1 'polypeptide(L)'
;MPEHNPGDVGGTMRLGLRRTVFTTENSILKKLYGDVPYIEERHRHRYEVNPNMINRFEKKDLRFVGQDVDGKRMEIIELTSHPYFVGVQFHPEFTSRPMKPSPPYLGFLLAATGNLNTHLQQMSRLSYRQELHAMHSQMFESLHQGWLDDVESSREQEDHLAVDNTVDGMMSHSGE
;
A
#
# COMPACT_ATOMS: atom_id res chain seq x y z
N MET A 1 -4.19 -28.37 -1.33
CA MET A 1 -5.63 -28.13 -1.60
C MET A 1 -5.71 -27.53 -3.00
N PRO A 2 -6.04 -28.33 -4.03
CA PRO A 2 -6.00 -27.88 -5.42
C PRO A 2 -7.03 -26.78 -5.69
N GLU A 3 -6.83 -26.04 -6.77
CA GLU A 3 -7.76 -25.00 -7.21
C GLU A 3 -8.86 -25.58 -8.08
N HIS A 4 -10.05 -24.98 -8.02
CA HIS A 4 -11.18 -25.34 -8.85
C HIS A 4 -11.65 -24.06 -9.53
N ASN A 5 -11.21 -23.87 -10.79
CA ASN A 5 -11.54 -22.69 -11.57
C ASN A 5 -12.69 -22.99 -12.53
N PRO A 6 -13.57 -22.02 -12.84
CA PRO A 6 -14.58 -22.19 -13.86
C PRO A 6 -13.95 -22.57 -15.21
N GLY A 7 -14.42 -23.66 -15.82
CA GLY A 7 -13.92 -24.15 -17.11
C GLY A 7 -12.83 -25.24 -17.03
N ASP A 8 -12.20 -25.43 -15.87
CA ASP A 8 -11.26 -26.51 -15.65
C ASP A 8 -11.98 -27.79 -15.15
N VAL A 9 -11.54 -28.96 -15.61
CA VAL A 9 -12.05 -30.25 -15.10
C VAL A 9 -11.15 -30.75 -13.97
N GLY A 10 -11.72 -30.86 -12.77
CA GLY A 10 -11.03 -31.35 -11.58
C GLY A 10 -10.16 -30.30 -10.87
N GLY A 11 -9.27 -30.77 -10.00
CA GLY A 11 -8.39 -29.91 -9.20
C GLY A 11 -7.11 -29.52 -9.94
N THR A 12 -6.91 -28.23 -10.18
CA THR A 12 -5.73 -27.69 -10.85
C THR A 12 -4.62 -27.27 -9.86
N MET A 13 -3.40 -27.12 -10.38
CA MET A 13 -2.27 -26.58 -9.62
C MET A 13 -2.47 -25.08 -9.39
N ARG A 14 -2.08 -24.58 -8.21
CA ARG A 14 -1.96 -23.14 -8.00
C ARG A 14 -0.76 -22.64 -8.78
N LEU A 15 -1.04 -21.95 -9.89
CA LEU A 15 -0.05 -21.59 -10.91
C LEU A 15 -0.21 -20.13 -11.34
N GLY A 16 0.91 -19.47 -11.58
CA GLY A 16 0.97 -18.12 -12.14
C GLY A 16 0.98 -17.02 -11.10
N LEU A 17 0.74 -15.78 -11.54
CA LEU A 17 0.73 -14.61 -10.67
C LEU A 17 -0.50 -14.63 -9.78
N ARG A 18 -0.33 -14.58 -8.45
CA ARG A 18 -1.43 -14.52 -7.48
C ARG A 18 -1.16 -13.48 -6.41
N ARG A 19 -2.24 -12.94 -5.85
CA ARG A 19 -2.21 -11.99 -4.76
C ARG A 19 -2.05 -12.70 -3.42
N THR A 20 -1.09 -12.23 -2.63
CA THR A 20 -0.92 -12.56 -1.22
C THR A 20 -1.15 -11.30 -0.40
N VAL A 21 -2.07 -11.36 0.56
CA VAL A 21 -2.46 -10.25 1.44
C VAL A 21 -1.76 -10.42 2.78
N PHE A 22 -1.13 -9.35 3.29
CA PHE A 22 -0.53 -9.36 4.61
C PHE A 22 -1.61 -9.30 5.70
N THR A 23 -1.47 -10.12 6.74
CA THR A 23 -2.44 -10.22 7.85
C THR A 23 -2.06 -9.40 9.07
N THR A 24 -0.84 -8.87 9.12
CA THR A 24 -0.31 -8.10 10.25
C THR A 24 0.61 -6.98 9.78
N GLU A 25 0.64 -5.89 10.54
CA GLU A 25 1.62 -4.82 10.37
C GLU A 25 3.02 -5.23 10.86
N ASN A 26 3.10 -6.20 11.78
CA ASN A 26 4.37 -6.64 12.32
C ASN A 26 4.96 -7.80 11.51
N SER A 27 5.31 -7.51 10.25
CA SER A 27 6.00 -8.44 9.37
C SER A 27 7.28 -7.80 8.81
N ILE A 28 8.39 -8.54 8.88
CA ILE A 28 9.66 -8.11 8.28
C ILE A 28 9.49 -8.05 6.76
N LEU A 29 8.83 -9.04 6.15
CA LEU A 29 8.59 -9.01 4.72
C LEU A 29 7.69 -7.84 4.31
N LYS A 30 6.63 -7.54 5.05
CA LYS A 30 5.76 -6.39 4.74
C LYS A 30 6.57 -5.10 4.63
N LYS A 31 7.45 -4.84 5.61
CA LYS A 31 8.36 -3.68 5.60
C LYS A 31 9.31 -3.71 4.39
N LEU A 32 9.91 -4.86 4.09
CA LEU A 32 10.81 -4.99 2.93
C LEU A 32 10.08 -4.81 1.58
N TYR A 33 8.79 -5.14 1.51
CA TYR A 33 7.94 -4.86 0.35
C TYR A 33 7.40 -3.41 0.33
N GLY A 34 7.76 -2.57 1.31
CA GLY A 34 7.38 -1.16 1.38
C GLY A 34 6.00 -0.91 2.00
N ASP A 35 5.62 -1.70 3.00
CA ASP A 35 4.39 -1.55 3.79
C ASP A 35 3.08 -1.61 2.98
N VAL A 36 3.14 -2.22 1.79
CA VAL A 36 1.97 -2.48 0.95
C VAL A 36 1.01 -3.49 1.60
N PRO A 37 -0.31 -3.38 1.38
CA PRO A 37 -1.28 -4.32 1.96
C PRO A 37 -1.25 -5.71 1.33
N TYR A 38 -0.76 -5.81 0.09
CA TYR A 38 -0.64 -7.08 -0.64
C TYR A 38 0.52 -7.05 -1.64
N ILE A 39 0.95 -8.24 -2.05
CA ILE A 39 1.95 -8.46 -3.10
C ILE A 39 1.40 -9.39 -4.17
N GLU A 40 1.98 -9.34 -5.36
CA GLU A 40 1.66 -10.25 -6.46
C GLU A 40 2.92 -11.00 -6.87
N GLU A 41 2.93 -12.32 -6.64
CA GLU A 41 4.09 -13.18 -6.84
C GLU A 41 3.68 -14.44 -7.62
N ARG A 42 4.68 -15.15 -8.17
CA ARG A 42 4.42 -16.34 -8.99
C ARG A 42 4.37 -17.61 -8.13
N HIS A 43 3.30 -18.37 -8.27
CA HIS A 43 3.11 -19.65 -7.60
C HIS A 43 3.25 -20.82 -8.58
N ARG A 44 3.72 -21.95 -8.07
CA ARG A 44 3.74 -23.24 -8.78
C ARG A 44 3.74 -24.40 -7.78
N HIS A 45 2.63 -24.60 -7.09
CA HIS A 45 2.52 -25.63 -6.04
C HIS A 45 1.10 -26.20 -5.94
N ARG A 46 0.94 -27.30 -5.17
CA ARG A 46 -0.34 -28.03 -4.98
C ARG A 46 -0.70 -28.27 -3.51
N TYR A 47 0.31 -28.27 -2.64
CA TYR A 47 0.17 -28.58 -1.24
C TYR A 47 0.09 -27.28 -0.44
N GLU A 48 -0.80 -27.28 0.54
CA GLU A 48 -1.05 -26.16 1.44
C GLU A 48 -0.95 -26.66 2.86
N VAL A 49 -0.67 -25.75 3.79
CA VAL A 49 -0.85 -26.06 5.22
C VAL A 49 -2.31 -26.43 5.48
N ASN A 50 -2.53 -27.40 6.36
CA ASN A 50 -3.88 -27.75 6.80
C ASN A 50 -4.41 -26.64 7.73
N PRO A 51 -5.54 -25.97 7.39
CA PRO A 51 -6.08 -24.88 8.21
C PRO A 51 -6.35 -25.28 9.67
N ASN A 52 -6.72 -26.55 9.92
CA ASN A 52 -6.95 -27.07 11.26
C ASN A 52 -5.69 -27.11 12.14
N MET A 53 -4.50 -26.95 11.55
CA MET A 53 -3.24 -26.93 12.27
C MET A 53 -2.71 -25.52 12.55
N ILE A 54 -3.26 -24.47 11.93
CA ILE A 54 -2.77 -23.09 12.03
C ILE A 54 -2.66 -22.65 13.50
N ASN A 55 -3.74 -22.80 14.26
CA ASN A 55 -3.81 -22.45 15.68
C ASN A 55 -2.75 -23.15 16.55
N ARG A 56 -2.22 -24.31 16.13
CA ARG A 56 -1.17 -25.01 16.88
C ARG A 56 0.21 -24.37 16.69
N PHE A 57 0.45 -23.78 15.53
CA PHE A 57 1.69 -23.06 15.24
C PHE A 57 1.68 -21.67 15.87
N GLU A 58 0.57 -20.94 15.75
CA GLU A 58 0.45 -19.56 16.26
C GLU A 58 0.40 -19.45 17.79
N LYS A 59 0.12 -20.56 18.49
CA LYS A 59 0.31 -20.64 19.94
C LYS A 59 1.78 -20.65 20.36
N LYS A 60 2.69 -20.84 19.40
CA LYS A 60 4.14 -20.73 19.56
C LYS A 60 4.63 -19.48 18.82
N ASP A 61 5.91 -19.42 18.51
CA ASP A 61 6.55 -18.25 17.88
C ASP A 61 6.39 -18.20 16.35
N LEU A 62 5.83 -19.24 15.71
CA LEU A 62 5.65 -19.28 14.26
C LEU A 62 4.31 -18.65 13.86
N ARG A 63 4.38 -17.54 13.14
CA ARG A 63 3.22 -16.75 12.70
C ARG A 63 2.99 -16.88 11.21
N PHE A 64 1.72 -16.94 10.81
CA PHE A 64 1.33 -16.78 9.41
C PHE A 64 1.01 -15.30 9.18
N VAL A 65 1.85 -14.63 8.37
CA VAL A 65 1.79 -13.18 8.16
C VAL A 65 1.25 -12.79 6.79
N GLY A 66 1.00 -13.78 5.92
CA GLY A 66 0.44 -13.57 4.60
C GLY A 66 -0.43 -14.74 4.16
N GLN A 67 -1.54 -14.43 3.50
CA GLN A 67 -2.54 -15.40 3.04
C GLN A 67 -3.09 -15.06 1.66
N ASP A 68 -3.77 -15.99 1.00
CA ASP A 68 -4.50 -15.70 -0.24
C ASP A 68 -5.71 -14.79 0.01
N VAL A 69 -6.31 -14.27 -1.06
CA VAL A 69 -7.46 -13.33 -1.00
C VAL A 69 -8.65 -13.90 -0.22
N ASP A 70 -8.89 -15.21 -0.32
CA ASP A 70 -9.97 -15.90 0.38
C ASP A 70 -9.63 -16.24 1.85
N GLY A 71 -8.38 -16.02 2.28
CA GLY A 71 -7.90 -16.36 3.63
C GLY A 71 -7.85 -17.86 3.92
N LYS A 72 -7.85 -18.71 2.89
CA LYS A 72 -7.87 -20.18 3.03
C LYS A 72 -6.46 -20.79 3.00
N ARG A 73 -5.51 -20.10 2.36
CA ARG A 73 -4.13 -20.58 2.16
C ARG A 73 -3.18 -19.63 2.83
N MET A 74 -2.32 -20.16 3.69
CA MET A 74 -1.25 -19.38 4.29
C MET A 74 -0.03 -19.42 3.37
N GLU A 75 0.46 -18.26 3.00
CA GLU A 75 1.46 -18.10 1.94
C GLU A 75 2.81 -17.63 2.50
N ILE A 76 2.82 -16.95 3.66
CA ILE A 76 4.02 -16.40 4.30
C ILE A 76 4.05 -16.76 5.79
N ILE A 77 5.19 -17.28 6.25
CA ILE A 77 5.49 -17.52 7.66
C ILE A 77 6.69 -16.70 8.14
N GLU A 78 6.62 -16.28 9.40
CA GLU A 78 7.73 -15.64 10.13
C GLU A 78 7.86 -16.25 11.54
N LEU A 79 9.09 -16.43 12.03
CA LEU A 79 9.36 -16.85 13.41
C LEU A 79 9.83 -15.65 14.25
N THR A 80 9.08 -15.28 15.27
CA THR A 80 9.33 -14.04 16.04
C THR A 80 10.61 -14.08 16.88
N SER A 81 11.10 -15.27 17.22
CA SER A 81 12.28 -15.46 18.07
C SER A 81 13.62 -15.53 17.29
N HIS A 82 13.62 -15.21 15.99
CA HIS A 82 14.80 -15.33 15.13
C HIS A 82 15.01 -14.06 14.28
N PRO A 83 16.25 -13.59 14.07
CA PRO A 83 16.52 -12.33 13.36
C PRO A 83 15.97 -12.29 11.93
N TYR A 84 15.99 -13.42 11.24
CA TYR A 84 15.34 -13.58 9.93
C TYR A 84 15.03 -15.05 9.66
N PHE A 85 13.80 -15.47 9.96
CA PHE A 85 13.29 -16.79 9.60
C PHE A 85 11.99 -16.56 8.87
N VAL A 86 12.04 -16.75 7.55
CA VAL A 86 10.96 -16.45 6.62
C VAL A 86 10.76 -17.65 5.72
N GLY A 87 9.51 -18.06 5.55
CA GLY A 87 9.11 -19.05 4.54
C GLY A 87 8.03 -18.47 3.65
N VAL A 88 8.13 -18.70 2.35
CA VAL A 88 7.15 -18.27 1.35
C VAL A 88 6.75 -19.45 0.48
N GLN A 89 5.47 -19.48 0.09
CA GLN A 89 4.94 -20.48 -0.85
C GLN A 89 5.16 -20.09 -2.32
N PHE A 90 5.24 -18.80 -2.62
CA PHE A 90 5.55 -18.30 -3.96
C PHE A 90 7.04 -18.40 -4.28
N HIS A 91 7.40 -18.12 -5.53
CA HIS A 91 8.75 -18.11 -6.06
C HIS A 91 9.30 -16.69 -6.21
N PRO A 92 9.95 -16.13 -5.17
CA PRO A 92 10.46 -14.76 -5.18
C PRO A 92 11.58 -14.50 -6.20
N GLU A 93 12.18 -15.56 -6.75
CA GLU A 93 13.25 -15.47 -7.74
C GLU A 93 12.78 -14.88 -9.07
N PHE A 94 11.53 -15.11 -9.48
CA PHE A 94 11.05 -14.73 -10.81
C PHE A 94 10.75 -13.22 -10.94
N THR A 95 10.55 -12.53 -9.81
CA THR A 95 10.29 -11.09 -9.75
C THR A 95 11.55 -10.27 -9.45
N SER A 96 12.67 -10.92 -9.11
CA SER A 96 13.96 -10.26 -8.85
C SER A 96 14.55 -9.60 -10.10
N ARG A 97 15.12 -8.39 -9.95
CA ARG A 97 15.85 -7.66 -11.01
C ARG A 97 17.12 -7.03 -10.44
N PRO A 98 18.16 -6.74 -11.25
CA PRO A 98 19.42 -6.16 -10.75
C PRO A 98 19.24 -4.86 -9.94
N MET A 99 18.35 -3.97 -10.39
CA MET A 99 18.07 -2.69 -9.71
C MET A 99 16.96 -2.78 -8.66
N LYS A 100 16.28 -3.93 -8.56
CA LYS A 100 15.19 -4.17 -7.61
C LYS A 100 15.27 -5.63 -7.18
N PRO A 101 16.22 -5.97 -6.27
CA PRO A 101 16.36 -7.33 -5.80
C PRO A 101 15.08 -7.76 -5.10
N SER A 102 14.76 -9.04 -5.21
CA SER A 102 13.57 -9.60 -4.57
C SER A 102 13.65 -9.45 -3.03
N PRO A 103 12.62 -8.88 -2.38
CA PRO A 103 12.68 -8.53 -0.96
C PRO A 103 13.01 -9.69 -0.01
N PRO A 104 12.51 -10.94 -0.19
CA PRO A 104 12.91 -12.07 0.64
C PRO A 104 14.42 -12.37 0.58
N TYR A 105 15.03 -12.29 -0.61
CA TYR A 105 16.47 -12.52 -0.76
C TYR A 105 17.30 -11.37 -0.21
N LEU A 106 16.86 -10.12 -0.43
CA LEU A 106 17.52 -8.95 0.14
C LEU A 106 17.50 -9.00 1.67
N GLY A 107 16.35 -9.31 2.27
CA GLY A 107 16.19 -9.47 3.72
C GLY A 107 17.13 -10.54 4.28
N PHE A 108 17.23 -11.68 3.61
CA PHE A 108 18.14 -12.77 3.99
C PHE A 108 19.62 -12.32 4.02
N LEU A 109 20.10 -11.65 2.96
CA LEU A 109 21.48 -11.16 2.90
C LEU A 109 21.77 -10.04 3.92
N LEU A 110 20.81 -9.13 4.11
CA LEU A 110 20.91 -8.08 5.13
C LEU A 110 20.98 -8.69 6.54
N ALA A 111 20.20 -9.73 6.81
CA ALA A 111 20.24 -10.44 8.08
C ALA A 111 21.58 -11.16 8.27
N ALA A 112 22.05 -11.85 7.24
CA ALA A 112 23.34 -12.57 7.27
C ALA A 112 24.54 -11.63 7.51
N THR A 113 24.44 -10.38 7.09
CA THR A 113 25.48 -9.35 7.29
C THR A 113 25.25 -8.46 8.52
N GLY A 114 24.17 -8.69 9.28
CA GLY A 114 23.83 -7.89 10.47
C GLY A 114 23.26 -6.48 10.17
N ASN A 115 22.91 -6.19 8.92
CA ASN A 115 22.48 -4.86 8.46
C ASN A 115 20.95 -4.68 8.34
N LEU A 116 20.16 -5.72 8.61
CA LEU A 116 18.70 -5.69 8.43
C LEU A 116 18.02 -4.55 9.19
N ASN A 117 18.32 -4.40 10.49
CA ASN A 117 17.69 -3.35 11.31
C ASN A 117 18.05 -1.94 10.82
N THR A 118 19.31 -1.71 10.44
CA THR A 118 19.77 -0.44 9.88
C THR A 118 19.04 -0.12 8.58
N HIS A 119 18.87 -1.11 7.71
CA HIS A 119 18.15 -0.95 6.45
C HIS A 119 16.67 -0.59 6.67
N LEU A 120 15.98 -1.30 7.56
CA LEU A 120 14.58 -1.01 7.89
C LEU A 120 14.40 0.40 8.46
N GLN A 121 15.30 0.85 9.34
CA GLN A 121 15.26 2.21 9.88
C GLN A 121 15.46 3.28 8.78
N GLN A 122 16.34 3.02 7.81
CA GLN A 122 16.54 3.91 6.67
C GLN A 122 15.29 3.98 5.79
N MET A 123 14.66 2.84 5.51
CA MET A 123 13.40 2.78 4.74
C MET A 123 12.29 3.57 5.41
N SER A 124 12.05 3.38 6.72
CA SER A 124 11.02 4.13 7.45
C SER A 124 11.27 5.63 7.44
N ARG A 125 12.54 6.07 7.54
CA ARG A 125 12.89 7.50 7.44
C ARG A 125 12.61 8.06 6.04
N LEU A 126 12.86 7.28 4.99
CA LEU A 126 12.60 7.71 3.62
C LEU A 126 11.10 7.81 3.34
N SER A 127 10.30 6.82 3.77
CA SER A 127 8.83 6.85 3.67
C SER A 127 8.25 8.07 4.41
N TYR A 128 8.65 8.29 5.67
CA TYR A 128 8.18 9.45 6.45
C TYR A 128 8.50 10.79 5.76
N ARG A 129 9.69 10.92 5.16
CA ARG A 129 10.05 12.14 4.41
C ARG A 129 9.21 12.33 3.15
N GLN A 130 8.86 11.25 2.45
CA GLN A 130 8.00 11.31 1.28
C GLN A 130 6.56 11.71 1.67
N GLU A 131 6.05 11.16 2.77
CA GLU A 131 4.73 11.52 3.32
C GLU A 131 4.67 12.98 3.75
N LEU A 132 5.68 13.49 4.46
CA LEU A 132 5.77 14.91 4.81
C LEU A 132 5.78 15.82 3.58
N HIS A 133 6.54 15.44 2.55
CA HIS A 133 6.59 16.20 1.32
C HIS A 133 5.22 16.21 0.62
N ALA A 134 4.55 15.06 0.52
CA ALA A 134 3.23 14.96 -0.07
C ALA A 134 2.19 15.80 0.70
N MET A 135 2.23 15.76 2.04
CA MET A 135 1.35 16.57 2.89
C MET A 135 1.60 18.07 2.70
N HIS A 136 2.86 18.51 2.65
CA HIS A 136 3.19 19.91 2.39
C HIS A 136 2.75 20.36 1.00
N SER A 137 2.90 19.51 -0.04
CA SER A 137 2.40 19.81 -1.38
C SER A 137 0.88 19.96 -1.40
N GLN A 138 0.14 19.04 -0.76
CA GLN A 138 -1.32 19.12 -0.66
C GLN A 138 -1.79 20.36 0.11
N MET A 139 -1.13 20.72 1.21
CA MET A 139 -1.44 21.94 1.95
C MET A 139 -1.22 23.19 1.09
N PHE A 140 -0.12 23.24 0.34
CA PHE A 140 0.15 24.37 -0.56
C PHE A 140 -0.89 24.48 -1.68
N GLU A 141 -1.25 23.36 -2.31
CA GLU A 141 -2.31 23.31 -3.33
C GLU A 141 -3.67 23.76 -2.76
N SER A 142 -4.03 23.30 -1.56
CA SER A 142 -5.27 23.70 -0.90
C SER A 142 -5.30 25.19 -0.55
N LEU A 143 -4.19 25.76 -0.07
CA LEU A 143 -4.08 27.19 0.22
C LEU A 143 -4.13 28.02 -1.06
N HIS A 144 -3.50 27.55 -2.13
CA HIS A 144 -3.54 28.21 -3.42
C HIS A 144 -4.95 28.21 -4.02
N GLN A 145 -5.66 27.08 -3.94
CA GLN A 145 -7.05 26.98 -4.39
C GLN A 145 -7.96 27.91 -3.57
N GLY A 146 -7.83 27.91 -2.24
CA GLY A 146 -8.60 28.82 -1.40
C GLY A 146 -8.37 30.29 -1.73
N TRP A 147 -7.13 30.68 -2.02
CA TRP A 147 -6.83 32.04 -2.48
C TRP A 147 -7.47 32.37 -3.83
N LEU A 148 -7.47 31.42 -4.78
CA LEU A 148 -8.14 31.60 -6.08
C LEU A 148 -9.65 31.77 -5.91
N ASP A 149 -10.27 30.93 -5.09
CA ASP A 149 -11.71 30.97 -4.80
C ASP A 149 -12.11 32.32 -4.15
N ASP A 150 -11.30 32.85 -3.22
CA ASP A 150 -11.52 34.15 -2.57
C ASP A 150 -11.41 35.33 -3.57
N VAL A 151 -10.46 35.25 -4.51
CA VAL A 151 -10.29 36.26 -5.57
C VAL A 151 -11.46 36.24 -6.55
N GLU A 152 -11.94 35.05 -6.90
CA GLU A 152 -13.09 34.88 -7.79
C GLU A 152 -14.38 35.39 -7.13
N SER A 153 -14.61 35.04 -5.84
CA SER A 153 -15.76 35.55 -5.07
C SER A 153 -15.76 37.08 -4.94
N SER A 154 -14.58 37.69 -4.82
CA SER A 154 -14.44 39.14 -4.70
C SER A 154 -14.77 39.85 -6.02
N ARG A 155 -14.41 39.25 -7.16
CA ARG A 155 -14.77 39.76 -8.51
C ARG A 155 -16.28 39.66 -8.77
N GLU A 156 -16.91 38.55 -8.38
CA GLU A 156 -18.36 38.41 -8.53
C GLU A 156 -19.12 39.45 -7.68
N GLN A 157 -18.65 39.76 -6.48
CA GLN A 157 -19.25 40.80 -5.63
C GLN A 157 -19.10 42.21 -6.23
N GLU A 158 -17.94 42.52 -6.81
CA GLU A 158 -17.72 43.80 -7.52
C GLU A 158 -18.62 43.93 -8.76
N ASP A 159 -18.77 42.86 -9.54
CA ASP A 159 -19.68 42.83 -10.70
C ASP A 159 -21.15 43.02 -10.28
N HIS A 160 -21.58 42.40 -9.18
CA HIS A 160 -22.93 42.61 -8.63
C HIS A 160 -23.17 44.06 -8.17
N LEU A 161 -22.20 44.68 -7.50
CA LEU A 161 -22.27 46.09 -7.07
C LEU A 161 -22.23 47.09 -8.24
N ALA A 162 -21.54 46.75 -9.32
CA ALA A 162 -21.51 47.58 -10.54
C ALA A 162 -22.85 47.59 -11.28
N VAL A 163 -23.57 46.45 -11.28
CA VAL A 163 -24.91 46.36 -11.88
C VAL A 163 -25.93 47.20 -11.10
N ASP A 164 -25.92 47.16 -9.76
CA ASP A 164 -26.85 47.95 -8.94
C ASP A 164 -26.64 49.46 -9.06
N ASN A 165 -25.38 49.93 -9.12
CA ASN A 165 -25.08 51.35 -9.31
C ASN A 165 -25.45 51.89 -10.71
N THR A 166 -25.67 51.01 -11.69
CA THR A 166 -26.10 51.42 -13.04
C THR A 166 -27.60 51.72 -13.08
N VAL A 167 -28.38 51.10 -12.18
CA VAL A 167 -29.84 51.26 -12.11
C VAL A 167 -30.22 52.53 -11.32
N ASP A 168 -29.48 52.86 -10.26
CA ASP A 168 -29.73 54.07 -9.46
C ASP A 168 -29.28 55.39 -10.15
N GLY A 169 -28.30 55.32 -11.06
CA GLY A 169 -27.85 56.48 -11.84
C GLY A 169 -28.86 56.98 -12.90
N MET A 170 -29.87 56.18 -13.25
CA MET A 170 -30.88 56.54 -14.25
C MET A 170 -32.14 57.23 -13.69
N MET A 171 -32.27 57.37 -12.36
CA MET A 171 -33.49 57.92 -11.73
C MET A 171 -33.38 59.36 -11.19
N SER A 172 -32.27 60.08 -11.38
CA SER A 172 -32.06 61.41 -10.78
C SER A 172 -32.11 62.62 -11.74
N HIS A 173 -32.61 62.49 -12.97
CA HIS A 173 -32.78 63.62 -13.90
C HIS A 173 -34.20 63.69 -14.51
N SER A 174 -35.18 64.11 -13.70
CA SER A 174 -36.44 64.67 -14.20
C SER A 174 -37.15 65.47 -13.10
N GLY A 175 -36.73 66.72 -12.90
CA GLY A 175 -37.37 67.60 -11.95
C GLY A 175 -36.81 69.02 -11.97
N GLU A 176 -37.03 69.74 -13.08
CA GLU A 176 -37.49 71.14 -13.16
C GLU A 176 -37.58 71.58 -14.64
#